data_AF-A0A3C0WV74-F1
#
_entry.id   AF-A0A3C0WV74-F1
#
_cell.length_a   1.000
_cell.length_b   1.000
_cell.length_c   1.000
_cell.angle_alpha   90.00
_cell.angle_beta   90.00
_cell.angle_gamma   90.00
#
_symmetry.space_group_name_H-M   'P 1'
#
loop_
_entity.id
_entity.type
_entity.pdbx_description
1 polymer ?
#
loop_
_entity_poly.entity_id
_entity_poly.type
_entity_poly.pdbx_seq_one_letter_code
_entity_poly.pdbx_strand_id
1 'polypeptide(L)'
;MLEFSDFLVLSFMSKVVIIRGAGDLASAVALRLKKSGFHILMCETSAPTSIRRTVCFSECIWEGEKEIEGVKAVRINDVSEISNVFADDKIAVIADPELDCLSKVDCIALVDAIIAKRNLGTKKSMAPLTIALGPGFTAGKDVHAVIETMRGHYLGMIYYSGKAMKNTGVPGAIMGFAAERVIHSPAAGVFKSDLNIGDSVRKGDVIANVGDCPVYASISGVLRGLLRSGLEVTEGFKCADIDPREDAAGYITTVSDKARAISGSVLECILNCIWKERKSASMHHAKSSSLQNNADFSAMQSSSAENDCVDIYVDGSCNADASAIGYGVVIIRDNRVYEFSGEVDDAESCVFRNIAGEIEASMFAMKYCIENEIGNVRLFFDYSGLQDWCTGAWRCKNALTQKYKAFYDSIKDRLNVIWNKVDAHTGNRYNELADKLAKKCFLKHVGESEQV
;
A
#
# COMPACT_ATOMS: atom_id res chain seq x y z
N MET A 1 5.26 -29.67 14.15
CA MET A 1 6.28 -28.61 14.21
C MET A 1 5.81 -27.53 13.25
N LEU A 2 5.46 -26.35 13.75
CA LEU A 2 5.16 -25.21 12.88
C LEU A 2 6.46 -24.82 12.16
N GLU A 3 6.42 -24.55 10.86
CA GLU A 3 7.61 -24.08 10.15
C GLU A 3 8.00 -22.67 10.67
N PHE A 4 9.27 -22.26 10.53
CA PHE A 4 9.72 -20.93 10.94
C PHE A 4 8.92 -19.80 10.27
N SER A 5 8.43 -20.07 9.06
CA SER A 5 7.50 -19.23 8.30
C SER A 5 6.15 -19.05 9.01
N ASP A 6 5.60 -20.10 9.63
CA ASP A 6 4.35 -20.07 10.40
C ASP A 6 4.53 -19.31 11.72
N PHE A 7 5.67 -19.48 12.39
CA PHE A 7 6.00 -18.74 13.60
C PHE A 7 6.07 -17.23 13.35
N LEU A 8 6.65 -16.80 12.23
CA LEU A 8 6.69 -15.38 11.87
C LEU A 8 5.27 -14.82 11.65
N VAL A 9 4.42 -15.50 10.89
CA VAL A 9 3.04 -15.05 10.64
C VAL A 9 2.26 -14.95 11.95
N LEU A 10 2.34 -15.97 12.79
CA LEU A 10 1.70 -15.97 14.11
C LEU A 10 2.27 -14.87 15.01
N SER A 11 3.57 -14.61 14.96
CA SER A 11 4.23 -13.53 15.70
C SER A 11 3.85 -12.13 15.19
N PHE A 12 3.47 -11.97 13.92
CA PHE A 12 3.00 -10.69 13.37
C PHE A 12 1.51 -10.48 13.64
N MET A 13 0.71 -11.55 13.54
CA MET A 13 -0.72 -11.51 13.86
C MET A 13 -0.96 -11.34 15.36
N SER A 14 -0.03 -11.75 16.21
CA SER A 14 -0.07 -11.48 17.66
C SER A 14 0.25 -10.03 18.02
N LYS A 15 0.77 -9.21 17.08
CA LYS A 15 1.06 -7.80 17.35
C LYS A 15 -0.15 -6.92 17.10
N VAL A 16 -0.20 -5.81 17.82
CA VAL A 16 -1.36 -4.93 17.85
C VAL A 16 -1.33 -3.95 16.67
N VAL A 17 -2.48 -3.73 16.05
CA VAL A 17 -2.71 -2.56 15.19
C VAL A 17 -3.43 -1.51 16.03
N ILE A 18 -2.80 -0.33 16.16
CA ILE A 18 -3.38 0.81 16.83
C ILE A 18 -4.09 1.68 15.79
N ILE A 19 -5.32 2.09 16.08
CA ILE A 19 -6.11 2.98 15.22
C ILE A 19 -6.43 4.25 16.01
N ARG A 20 -5.92 5.40 15.54
CA ARG A 20 -6.30 6.72 16.06
C ARG A 20 -7.67 7.09 15.50
N GLY A 21 -8.64 7.22 16.39
CA GLY A 21 -10.06 7.41 16.11
C GLY A 21 -10.86 6.12 16.19
N ALA A 22 -12.15 6.24 16.50
CA ALA A 22 -13.13 5.16 16.51
C ALA A 22 -14.45 5.52 15.79
N GLY A 23 -14.42 6.54 14.93
CA GLY A 23 -15.53 6.92 14.05
C GLY A 23 -15.78 5.94 12.89
N ASP A 24 -16.61 6.34 11.92
CA ASP A 24 -17.13 5.49 10.83
C ASP A 24 -15.99 4.79 10.04
N LEU A 25 -15.02 5.55 9.53
CA LEU A 25 -13.93 4.98 8.74
C LEU A 25 -12.95 4.17 9.60
N ALA A 26 -12.65 4.63 10.82
CA ALA A 26 -11.79 3.91 11.75
C ALA A 26 -12.40 2.54 12.14
N SER A 27 -13.70 2.50 12.38
CA SER A 27 -14.43 1.29 12.74
C SER A 27 -14.49 0.29 11.59
N ALA A 28 -14.61 0.77 10.35
CA ALA A 28 -14.52 -0.09 9.16
C ALA A 28 -13.13 -0.71 8.98
N VAL A 29 -12.06 0.05 9.30
CA VAL A 29 -10.69 -0.47 9.34
C VAL A 29 -10.57 -1.54 10.42
N ALA A 30 -10.99 -1.23 11.65
CA ALA A 30 -10.96 -2.16 12.77
C ALA A 30 -11.72 -3.46 12.47
N LEU A 31 -12.93 -3.34 11.92
CA LEU A 31 -13.77 -4.48 11.52
C LEU A 31 -13.06 -5.40 10.54
N ARG A 32 -12.45 -4.82 9.48
CA ARG A 32 -11.76 -5.62 8.47
C ARG A 32 -10.52 -6.29 9.03
N LEU A 33 -9.68 -5.55 9.75
CA LEU A 33 -8.46 -6.10 10.33
C LEU A 33 -8.78 -7.18 11.36
N LYS A 34 -9.81 -6.99 12.18
CA LYS A 34 -10.26 -8.02 13.13
C LYS A 34 -10.73 -9.29 12.42
N LYS A 35 -11.52 -9.17 11.36
CA LYS A 35 -11.92 -10.30 10.50
C LYS A 35 -10.74 -10.97 9.77
N SER A 36 -9.61 -10.28 9.68
CA SER A 36 -8.34 -10.82 9.15
C SER A 36 -7.39 -11.35 10.23
N GLY A 37 -7.84 -11.42 11.50
CA GLY A 37 -7.11 -12.05 12.60
C GLY A 37 -6.14 -11.13 13.37
N PHE A 38 -6.22 -9.81 13.21
CA PHE A 38 -5.37 -8.88 13.95
C PHE A 38 -5.97 -8.50 15.32
N HIS A 39 -5.10 -8.26 16.30
CA HIS A 39 -5.45 -7.59 17.55
C HIS A 39 -5.52 -6.09 17.35
N ILE A 40 -6.61 -5.46 17.80
CA ILE A 40 -6.91 -4.05 17.52
C ILE A 40 -7.10 -3.27 18.81
N LEU A 41 -6.36 -2.17 18.93
CA LEU A 41 -6.59 -1.13 19.94
C LEU A 41 -7.00 0.17 19.24
N MET A 42 -8.18 0.69 19.55
CA MET A 42 -8.68 1.96 19.03
C MET A 42 -8.54 3.05 20.09
N CYS A 43 -8.00 4.19 19.72
CA CYS A 43 -7.78 5.34 20.59
C CYS A 43 -8.75 6.46 20.21
N GLU A 44 -9.61 6.88 21.13
CA GLU A 44 -10.64 7.89 20.88
C GLU A 44 -10.60 9.00 21.94
N THR A 45 -11.32 10.09 21.70
CA THR A 45 -11.60 11.12 22.71
C THR A 45 -12.53 10.60 23.81
N SER A 46 -12.56 11.27 24.96
CA SER A 46 -13.50 10.96 26.05
C SER A 46 -14.96 11.32 25.72
N ALA A 47 -15.17 12.18 24.72
CA ALA A 47 -16.48 12.58 24.24
C ALA A 47 -16.56 12.48 22.70
N PRO A 48 -16.64 11.25 22.14
CA PRO A 48 -16.66 11.05 20.70
C PRO A 48 -17.85 11.72 20.02
N THR A 49 -17.62 12.25 18.81
CA THR A 49 -18.57 13.09 18.05
C THR A 49 -19.09 12.43 16.76
N SER A 50 -18.95 11.11 16.64
CA SER A 50 -19.46 10.34 15.51
C SER A 50 -20.97 10.55 15.34
N ILE A 51 -21.43 10.86 14.13
CA ILE A 51 -22.88 10.95 13.86
C ILE A 51 -23.45 9.63 13.35
N ARG A 52 -22.69 8.80 12.60
CA ARG A 52 -23.14 7.47 12.16
C ARG A 52 -22.91 6.42 13.25
N ARG A 53 -23.45 6.68 14.44
CA ARG A 53 -23.16 5.96 15.70
C ARG A 53 -23.45 4.46 15.65
N THR A 54 -24.43 4.05 14.86
CA THR A 54 -24.79 2.65 14.63
C THR A 54 -23.65 1.80 14.04
N VAL A 55 -22.65 2.43 13.41
CA VAL A 55 -21.49 1.77 12.79
C VAL A 55 -20.15 2.32 13.29
N CYS A 56 -20.12 2.90 14.49
CA CYS A 56 -18.90 3.41 15.11
C CYS A 56 -18.61 2.71 16.44
N PHE A 57 -17.43 2.12 16.58
CA PHE A 57 -16.93 1.58 17.86
C PHE A 57 -16.63 2.68 18.88
N SER A 58 -16.63 3.96 18.49
CA SER A 58 -16.59 5.08 19.44
C SER A 58 -17.70 5.04 20.47
N GLU A 59 -18.84 4.38 20.17
CA GLU A 59 -19.93 4.22 21.14
C GLU A 59 -19.52 3.40 22.37
N CYS A 60 -18.47 2.57 22.30
CA CYS A 60 -17.91 1.89 23.47
C CYS A 60 -17.50 2.88 24.56
N ILE A 61 -17.04 4.09 24.21
CA ILE A 61 -16.67 5.11 25.20
C ILE A 61 -17.87 5.47 26.10
N TRP A 62 -19.07 5.49 25.52
CA TRP A 62 -20.32 5.81 26.23
C TRP A 62 -20.99 4.60 26.87
N GLU A 63 -21.06 3.49 26.14
CA GLU A 63 -21.92 2.33 26.48
C GLU A 63 -21.12 1.15 27.08
N GLY A 64 -19.79 1.23 27.09
CA GLY A 64 -18.90 0.17 27.56
C GLY A 64 -18.61 -0.90 26.50
N GLU A 65 -19.56 -1.21 25.62
CA GLU A 65 -19.37 -2.16 24.52
C GLU A 65 -20.15 -1.77 23.26
N LYS A 66 -19.77 -2.35 22.12
CA LYS A 66 -20.46 -2.18 20.85
C LYS A 66 -20.24 -3.38 19.94
N GLU A 67 -21.29 -3.83 19.26
CA GLU A 67 -21.19 -4.84 18.21
C GLU A 67 -21.52 -4.23 16.84
N ILE A 68 -20.69 -4.51 15.85
CA ILE A 68 -20.89 -4.09 14.45
C ILE A 68 -20.58 -5.28 13.54
N GLU A 69 -21.56 -5.67 12.71
CA GLU A 69 -21.43 -6.75 11.73
C GLU A 69 -20.76 -8.03 12.28
N GLY A 70 -21.17 -8.43 13.50
CA GLY A 70 -20.70 -9.63 14.20
C GLY A 70 -19.39 -9.49 14.98
N VAL A 71 -18.79 -8.30 15.02
CA VAL A 71 -17.54 -8.04 15.75
C VAL A 71 -17.83 -7.15 16.95
N LYS A 72 -17.35 -7.59 18.12
CA LYS A 72 -17.52 -6.90 19.40
C LYS A 72 -16.29 -6.07 19.76
N ALA A 73 -16.54 -4.88 20.25
CA ALA A 73 -15.54 -4.00 20.84
C ALA A 73 -15.96 -3.63 22.27
N VAL A 74 -14.98 -3.43 23.14
CA VAL A 74 -15.19 -3.08 24.55
C VAL A 74 -14.28 -1.93 24.94
N ARG A 75 -14.80 -1.07 25.83
CA ARG A 75 -14.03 -0.01 26.45
C ARG A 75 -13.10 -0.60 27.50
N ILE A 76 -11.85 -0.18 27.46
CA ILE A 76 -10.87 -0.37 28.53
C ILE A 76 -10.54 0.97 29.18
N ASN A 77 -10.11 0.95 30.44
CA ASN A 77 -9.64 2.15 31.13
C ASN A 77 -8.12 2.20 31.18
N ASP A 78 -7.46 1.04 31.18
CA ASP A 78 -6.00 0.95 31.12
C ASP A 78 -5.53 -0.09 30.09
N VAL A 79 -4.37 0.17 29.49
CA VAL A 79 -3.75 -0.69 28.48
C VAL A 79 -3.44 -2.09 29.02
N SER A 80 -3.25 -2.28 30.33
CA SER A 80 -3.06 -3.60 30.94
C SER A 80 -4.23 -4.56 30.72
N GLU A 81 -5.43 -4.05 30.40
CA GLU A 81 -6.63 -4.86 30.15
C GLU A 81 -6.64 -5.51 28.75
N ILE A 82 -5.80 -5.06 27.80
CA ILE A 82 -5.88 -5.47 26.38
C ILE A 82 -5.74 -6.98 26.18
N SER A 83 -4.90 -7.65 26.97
CA SER A 83 -4.65 -9.08 26.83
C SER A 83 -5.91 -9.90 27.07
N ASN A 84 -6.74 -9.50 28.05
CA ASN A 84 -8.01 -10.16 28.35
C ASN A 84 -9.03 -9.91 27.22
N VAL A 85 -9.09 -8.68 26.72
CA VAL A 85 -9.96 -8.32 25.58
C VAL A 85 -9.61 -9.12 24.34
N PHE A 86 -8.31 -9.30 24.07
CA PHE A 86 -7.83 -10.05 22.93
C PHE A 86 -8.04 -11.55 23.07
N ALA A 87 -7.90 -12.11 24.28
CA ALA A 87 -8.22 -13.51 24.56
C ALA A 87 -9.70 -13.83 24.31
N ASP A 88 -10.58 -12.86 24.53
CA ASP A 88 -12.02 -12.93 24.25
C ASP A 88 -12.38 -12.68 22.76
N ASP A 89 -11.39 -12.55 21.88
CA ASP A 89 -11.54 -12.22 20.47
C ASP A 89 -12.31 -10.90 20.21
N LYS A 90 -12.12 -9.90 21.08
CA LYS A 90 -12.75 -8.57 20.97
C LYS A 90 -11.76 -7.50 20.50
N ILE A 91 -12.28 -6.33 20.16
CA ILE A 91 -11.52 -5.09 19.90
C ILE A 91 -11.47 -4.28 21.20
N ALA A 92 -10.31 -3.72 21.54
CA ALA A 92 -10.17 -2.79 22.66
C ALA A 92 -10.36 -1.34 22.20
N VAL A 93 -11.09 -0.53 22.97
CA VAL A 93 -11.29 0.90 22.72
C VAL A 93 -10.93 1.68 23.99
N ILE A 94 -10.07 2.68 23.89
CA ILE A 94 -9.60 3.50 25.02
C ILE A 94 -9.79 4.99 24.73
N ALA A 95 -10.11 5.76 25.78
CA ALA A 95 -10.10 7.22 25.71
C ALA A 95 -8.65 7.73 25.85
N ASP A 96 -7.93 7.84 24.74
CA ASP A 96 -6.52 8.23 24.66
C ASP A 96 -6.26 9.03 23.36
N PRO A 97 -6.71 10.30 23.28
CA PRO A 97 -6.60 11.09 22.05
C PRO A 97 -5.16 11.46 21.66
N GLU A 98 -4.24 11.44 22.64
CA GLU A 98 -2.83 11.80 22.48
C GLU A 98 -1.93 10.59 22.14
N LEU A 99 -2.49 9.38 22.16
CA LEU A 99 -1.79 8.12 21.86
C LEU A 99 -0.70 7.77 22.89
N ASP A 100 -0.92 8.06 24.17
CA ASP A 100 -0.02 7.70 25.27
C ASP A 100 0.20 6.17 25.35
N CYS A 101 -0.75 5.37 24.83
CA CYS A 101 -0.63 3.93 24.75
C CYS A 101 0.53 3.45 23.85
N LEU A 102 1.01 4.26 22.91
CA LEU A 102 2.06 3.84 21.96
C LEU A 102 3.35 3.40 22.64
N SER A 103 3.71 4.00 23.78
CA SER A 103 4.93 3.62 24.51
C SER A 103 4.76 2.33 25.33
N LYS A 104 3.53 1.83 25.47
CA LYS A 104 3.17 0.69 26.33
C LYS A 104 2.78 -0.56 25.53
N VAL A 105 2.52 -0.42 24.23
CA VAL A 105 2.02 -1.49 23.36
C VAL A 105 2.99 -1.72 22.22
N ASP A 106 3.46 -2.97 22.06
CA ASP A 106 4.18 -3.37 20.85
C ASP A 106 3.20 -3.46 19.67
N CYS A 107 3.22 -2.43 18.83
CA CYS A 107 2.36 -2.33 17.66
C CYS A 107 3.14 -2.51 16.36
N ILE A 108 2.51 -3.16 15.38
CA ILE A 108 3.06 -3.26 14.01
C ILE A 108 2.69 -2.05 13.16
N ALA A 109 1.53 -1.46 13.44
CA ALA A 109 1.00 -0.38 12.64
C ALA A 109 0.20 0.59 13.49
N LEU A 110 0.33 1.88 13.16
CA LEU A 110 -0.55 2.95 13.60
C LEU A 110 -1.33 3.47 12.39
N VAL A 111 -2.66 3.45 12.48
CA VAL A 111 -3.55 4.00 11.45
C VAL A 111 -4.21 5.27 11.98
N ASP A 112 -3.89 6.42 11.40
CA ASP A 112 -4.56 7.68 11.68
C ASP A 112 -5.85 7.77 10.84
N ALA A 113 -6.98 7.59 11.52
CA ALA A 113 -8.30 7.51 10.91
C ALA A 113 -9.26 8.61 11.41
N ILE A 114 -8.75 9.67 12.07
CA ILE A 114 -9.58 10.80 12.54
C ILE A 114 -9.98 11.75 11.41
N ILE A 115 -9.19 11.81 10.33
CA ILE A 115 -9.43 12.63 9.13
C ILE A 115 -9.63 14.11 9.49
N ALA A 116 -8.69 14.63 10.29
CA ALA A 116 -8.67 16.04 10.69
C ALA A 116 -8.40 17.01 9.51
N LYS A 117 -8.09 16.48 8.31
CA LYS A 117 -7.72 17.23 7.08
C LYS A 117 -6.42 18.03 7.19
N ARG A 118 -5.74 17.90 8.32
CA ARG A 118 -4.40 18.41 8.66
C ARG A 118 -3.74 17.40 9.60
N ASN A 119 -2.42 17.29 9.54
CA ASN A 119 -1.68 16.45 10.47
C ASN A 119 -1.72 17.08 11.89
N LEU A 120 -2.28 16.35 12.86
CA LEU A 120 -2.36 16.74 14.28
C LEU A 120 -1.28 16.05 15.14
N GLY A 121 -0.13 15.75 14.54
CA GLY A 121 1.04 15.24 15.26
C GLY A 121 1.39 13.77 14.97
N THR A 122 0.64 13.08 14.13
CA THR A 122 0.99 11.72 13.69
C THR A 122 2.25 11.78 12.82
N LYS A 123 3.26 10.98 13.16
CA LYS A 123 4.58 10.98 12.51
C LYS A 123 4.96 9.59 12.04
N LYS A 124 5.77 9.54 10.98
CA LYS A 124 6.25 8.32 10.35
C LYS A 124 6.90 7.36 11.34
N SER A 125 7.61 7.91 12.33
CA SER A 125 8.38 7.18 13.35
C SER A 125 7.58 6.64 14.54
N MET A 126 6.26 6.85 14.59
CA MET A 126 5.44 6.43 15.74
C MET A 126 5.19 4.92 15.82
N ALA A 127 5.33 4.21 14.71
CA ALA A 127 5.18 2.76 14.60
C ALA A 127 6.00 2.26 13.39
N PRO A 128 6.32 0.95 13.31
CA PRO A 128 7.00 0.37 12.15
C PRO A 128 6.30 0.70 10.83
N LEU A 129 4.96 0.64 10.84
CA LEU A 129 4.11 1.13 9.75
C LEU A 129 3.18 2.23 10.26
N THR A 130 3.10 3.34 9.53
CA THR A 130 2.17 4.44 9.84
C THR A 130 1.37 4.78 8.60
N ILE A 131 0.05 4.71 8.72
CA ILE A 131 -0.89 4.90 7.63
C ILE A 131 -1.82 6.05 8.01
N ALA A 132 -2.06 6.99 7.11
CA ALA A 132 -3.06 8.04 7.33
C ALA A 132 -4.20 7.94 6.32
N LEU A 133 -5.42 8.19 6.78
CA LEU A 133 -6.60 8.23 5.92
C LEU A 133 -6.89 9.66 5.47
N GLY A 134 -6.84 9.88 4.16
CA GLY A 134 -7.31 11.10 3.52
C GLY A 134 -6.34 12.29 3.60
N PRO A 135 -6.84 13.52 3.36
CA PRO A 135 -5.99 14.70 3.23
C PRO A 135 -5.37 15.14 4.55
N GLY A 136 -4.30 15.93 4.46
CA GLY A 136 -3.59 16.51 5.60
C GLY A 136 -2.22 15.91 5.86
N PHE A 137 -1.88 14.84 5.15
CA PHE A 137 -0.63 14.09 5.26
C PHE A 137 0.10 14.01 3.92
N THR A 138 1.40 13.79 4.00
CA THR A 138 2.30 13.52 2.87
C THR A 138 2.94 12.15 3.08
N ALA A 139 2.62 11.18 2.22
CA ALA A 139 3.26 9.88 2.21
C ALA A 139 4.76 10.00 1.94
N GLY A 140 5.55 9.14 2.58
CA GLY A 140 7.02 9.17 2.55
C GLY A 140 7.65 10.17 3.53
N LYS A 141 6.94 11.26 3.88
CA LYS A 141 7.40 12.32 4.80
C LYS A 141 6.71 12.26 6.17
N ASP A 142 5.40 12.46 6.21
CA ASP A 142 4.63 12.53 7.45
C ASP A 142 4.28 11.13 7.98
N VAL A 143 3.98 10.20 7.07
CA VAL A 143 3.61 8.79 7.33
C VAL A 143 4.16 7.89 6.22
N HIS A 144 4.14 6.58 6.40
CA HIS A 144 4.58 5.63 5.37
C HIS A 144 3.63 5.58 4.17
N ALA A 145 2.32 5.57 4.43
CA ALA A 145 1.30 5.53 3.38
C ALA A 145 0.13 6.47 3.69
N VAL A 146 -0.47 7.02 2.63
CA VAL A 146 -1.71 7.80 2.70
C VAL A 146 -2.76 7.10 1.82
N ILE A 147 -3.95 6.86 2.37
CA ILE A 147 -5.06 6.24 1.63
C ILE A 147 -6.01 7.31 1.12
N GLU A 148 -6.35 7.25 -0.16
CA GLU A 148 -7.36 8.14 -0.75
C GLU A 148 -8.75 7.87 -0.17
N THR A 149 -9.43 8.94 0.25
CA THR A 149 -10.77 8.87 0.86
C THR A 149 -11.83 9.64 0.06
N MET A 150 -11.45 10.40 -0.96
CA MET A 150 -12.38 11.05 -1.87
C MET A 150 -13.11 9.98 -2.68
N ARG A 151 -14.44 10.12 -2.80
CA ARG A 151 -15.21 9.23 -3.69
C ARG A 151 -14.85 9.55 -5.14
N GLY A 152 -14.68 8.51 -5.95
CA GLY A 152 -14.30 8.63 -7.35
C GLY A 152 -13.38 7.50 -7.77
N HIS A 153 -12.74 7.67 -8.93
CA HIS A 153 -11.89 6.65 -9.54
C HIS A 153 -10.74 6.18 -8.64
N TYR A 154 -10.18 7.09 -7.84
CA TYR A 154 -9.03 6.79 -6.97
C TYR A 154 -9.40 6.40 -5.54
N LEU A 155 -10.67 6.19 -5.21
CA LEU A 155 -11.08 5.84 -3.85
C LEU A 155 -10.35 4.57 -3.36
N GLY A 156 -9.67 4.66 -2.22
CA GLY A 156 -8.86 3.56 -1.68
C GLY A 156 -7.48 3.41 -2.32
N MET A 157 -7.08 4.29 -3.25
CA MET A 157 -5.71 4.29 -3.77
C MET A 157 -4.69 4.48 -2.62
N ILE A 158 -3.62 3.70 -2.65
CA ILE A 158 -2.52 3.77 -1.68
C ILE A 158 -1.42 4.64 -2.26
N TYR A 159 -1.13 5.75 -1.61
CA TYR A 159 0.01 6.59 -1.93
C TYR A 159 1.17 6.27 -0.97
N TYR A 160 2.28 5.77 -1.50
CA TYR A 160 3.55 5.66 -0.77
C TYR A 160 4.44 6.91 -0.93
N SER A 161 4.09 7.78 -1.87
CA SER A 161 4.65 9.12 -2.07
C SER A 161 3.55 10.08 -2.51
N GLY A 162 3.61 11.34 -2.07
CA GLY A 162 2.61 12.36 -2.40
C GLY A 162 1.49 12.49 -1.37
N LYS A 163 0.32 12.99 -1.78
CA LYS A 163 -0.81 13.34 -0.90
C LYS A 163 -2.12 12.86 -1.50
N ALA A 164 -3.10 12.55 -0.65
CA ALA A 164 -4.49 12.39 -1.07
C ALA A 164 -5.08 13.72 -1.58
N MET A 165 -6.16 13.63 -2.34
CA MET A 165 -6.92 14.78 -2.83
C MET A 165 -7.41 15.66 -1.67
N LYS A 166 -7.39 16.98 -1.90
CA LYS A 166 -7.86 17.97 -0.93
C LYS A 166 -9.34 17.75 -0.62
N ASN A 167 -9.72 17.99 0.64
CA ASN A 167 -11.12 17.97 1.03
C ASN A 167 -11.90 19.05 0.27
N THR A 168 -12.91 18.66 -0.51
CA THR A 168 -13.81 19.57 -1.23
C THR A 168 -14.84 20.24 -0.31
N GLY A 169 -15.07 19.69 0.88
CA GLY A 169 -16.13 20.14 1.79
C GLY A 169 -17.53 19.66 1.40
N VAL A 170 -17.69 19.11 0.19
CA VAL A 170 -18.96 18.62 -0.33
C VAL A 170 -19.02 17.09 -0.19
N PRO A 171 -19.98 16.53 0.56
CA PRO A 171 -20.20 15.09 0.64
C PRO A 171 -20.57 14.51 -0.74
N GLY A 172 -20.31 13.21 -0.94
CA GLY A 172 -20.78 12.52 -2.15
C GLY A 172 -22.30 12.55 -2.27
N ALA A 173 -22.79 12.73 -3.49
CA ALA A 173 -24.21 12.87 -3.79
C ALA A 173 -24.97 11.55 -3.60
N ILE A 174 -26.19 11.64 -3.07
CA ILE A 174 -27.15 10.54 -2.97
C ILE A 174 -28.47 11.06 -3.53
N MET A 175 -29.00 10.42 -4.58
CA MET A 175 -30.18 10.90 -5.32
C MET A 175 -30.10 12.40 -5.71
N GLY A 176 -28.91 12.87 -6.09
CA GLY A 176 -28.66 14.26 -6.47
C GLY A 176 -28.41 15.24 -5.32
N PHE A 177 -28.61 14.85 -4.06
CA PHE A 177 -28.33 15.68 -2.88
C PHE A 177 -26.93 15.45 -2.34
N ALA A 178 -26.16 16.52 -2.08
CA ALA A 178 -24.76 16.43 -1.68
C ALA A 178 -24.47 17.15 -0.36
N ALA A 179 -24.41 18.49 -0.36
CA ALA A 179 -24.16 19.25 0.86
C ALA A 179 -25.40 19.33 1.74
N GLU A 180 -26.57 19.38 1.11
CA GLU A 180 -27.87 19.52 1.75
C GLU A 180 -28.13 18.40 2.74
N ARG A 181 -27.70 17.18 2.43
CA ARG A 181 -27.97 16.01 3.27
C ARG A 181 -27.27 16.05 4.63
N VAL A 182 -26.19 16.84 4.76
CA VAL A 182 -25.42 16.96 6.00
C VAL A 182 -25.82 18.23 6.73
N ILE A 183 -26.42 18.04 7.90
CA ILE A 183 -26.92 19.13 8.73
C ILE A 183 -25.84 19.59 9.69
N HIS A 184 -25.68 20.90 9.78
CA HIS A 184 -24.73 21.55 10.67
C HIS A 184 -25.47 22.40 11.71
N SER A 185 -24.84 22.56 12.87
CA SER A 185 -25.38 23.37 13.96
C SER A 185 -25.52 24.84 13.53
N PRO A 186 -26.69 25.46 13.75
CA PRO A 186 -26.89 26.88 13.45
C PRO A 186 -26.28 27.81 14.51
N ALA A 187 -25.85 27.29 15.65
CA ALA A 187 -25.31 28.07 16.76
C ALA A 187 -24.30 27.25 17.59
N ALA A 188 -23.63 27.89 18.54
CA ALA A 188 -22.90 27.18 19.59
C ALA A 188 -23.85 26.84 20.76
N GLY A 189 -23.65 25.68 21.40
CA GLY A 189 -24.46 25.25 22.55
C GLY A 189 -24.51 23.74 22.73
N VAL A 190 -25.35 23.28 23.66
CA VAL A 190 -25.57 21.84 23.90
C VAL A 190 -26.55 21.30 22.87
N PHE A 191 -26.12 20.30 22.10
CA PHE A 191 -26.95 19.58 21.15
C PHE A 191 -27.92 18.63 21.86
N LYS A 192 -29.21 18.68 21.53
CA LYS A 192 -30.26 17.80 22.06
C LYS A 192 -31.20 17.36 20.95
N SER A 193 -31.47 16.06 20.87
CA SER A 193 -32.46 15.47 19.98
C SER A 193 -33.22 14.38 20.72
N ASP A 194 -34.53 14.32 20.45
CA ASP A 194 -35.42 13.22 20.88
C ASP A 194 -35.60 12.16 19.77
N LEU A 195 -35.08 12.43 18.57
CA LEU A 195 -35.08 11.50 17.45
C LEU A 195 -33.90 10.51 17.53
N ASN A 196 -34.05 9.41 16.80
CA ASN A 196 -33.08 8.33 16.67
C ASN A 196 -32.55 8.18 15.23
N ILE A 197 -31.37 7.57 15.10
CA ILE A 197 -30.88 7.12 13.80
C ILE A 197 -31.83 6.03 13.29
N GLY A 198 -32.35 6.20 12.07
CA GLY A 198 -33.36 5.35 11.46
C GLY A 198 -34.74 6.00 11.37
N ASP A 199 -35.00 7.09 12.10
CA ASP A 199 -36.27 7.81 12.01
C ASP A 199 -36.41 8.54 10.67
N SER A 200 -37.63 8.52 10.14
CA SER A 200 -37.99 9.28 8.94
C SER A 200 -38.33 10.72 9.28
N VAL A 201 -37.81 11.67 8.50
CA VAL A 201 -38.03 13.10 8.67
C VAL A 201 -38.45 13.74 7.35
N ARG A 202 -39.22 14.83 7.43
CA ARG A 202 -39.58 15.68 6.29
C ARG A 202 -38.75 16.94 6.31
N LYS A 203 -38.48 17.48 5.13
CA LYS A 203 -37.87 18.81 4.99
C LYS A 203 -38.65 19.84 5.82
N GLY A 204 -37.94 20.59 6.67
CA GLY A 204 -38.52 21.59 7.57
C GLY A 204 -38.87 21.06 8.96
N ASP A 205 -38.80 19.75 9.20
CA ASP A 205 -38.98 19.20 10.56
C ASP A 205 -37.83 19.65 11.47
N VAL A 206 -38.14 19.90 12.74
CA VAL A 206 -37.12 20.13 13.78
C VAL A 206 -36.55 18.78 14.18
N ILE A 207 -35.27 18.56 13.94
CA ILE A 207 -34.60 17.29 14.23
C ILE A 207 -33.78 17.33 15.52
N ALA A 208 -33.44 18.52 16.00
CA ALA A 208 -32.69 18.75 17.23
C ALA A 208 -32.79 20.22 17.65
N ASN A 209 -32.27 20.54 18.83
CA ASN A 209 -32.00 21.90 19.28
C ASN A 209 -30.53 22.01 19.70
N VAL A 210 -29.93 23.19 19.50
CA VAL A 210 -28.61 23.55 20.03
C VAL A 210 -28.78 24.77 20.92
N GLY A 211 -28.70 24.55 22.24
CA GLY A 211 -29.28 25.50 23.19
C GLY A 211 -30.77 25.68 22.93
N ASP A 212 -31.20 26.92 22.70
CA ASP A 212 -32.58 27.27 22.34
C ASP A 212 -32.81 27.38 20.82
N CYS A 213 -31.77 27.10 20.00
CA CYS A 213 -31.84 27.26 18.56
C CYS A 213 -32.26 25.94 17.87
N PRO A 214 -33.40 25.91 17.14
CA PRO A 214 -33.84 24.70 16.45
C PRO A 214 -32.96 24.36 15.24
N VAL A 215 -32.70 23.07 15.06
CA VAL A 215 -32.01 22.50 13.90
C VAL A 215 -33.02 21.83 13.00
N TYR A 216 -33.11 22.27 11.74
CA TYR A 216 -34.10 21.79 10.79
C TYR A 216 -33.54 20.77 9.80
N ALA A 217 -34.36 19.81 9.40
CA ALA A 217 -34.10 18.94 8.27
C ALA A 217 -34.13 19.75 6.97
N SER A 218 -33.03 19.72 6.21
CA SER A 218 -32.90 20.39 4.91
C SER A 218 -33.58 19.65 3.76
N ILE A 219 -33.75 18.33 3.92
CA ILE A 219 -34.33 17.39 2.96
C ILE A 219 -35.19 16.36 3.70
N SER A 220 -36.11 15.72 2.98
CA SER A 220 -36.85 14.57 3.49
C SER A 220 -36.03 13.29 3.31
N GLY A 221 -36.20 12.33 4.23
CA GLY A 221 -35.50 11.04 4.15
C GLY A 221 -35.37 10.38 5.53
N VAL A 222 -34.39 9.49 5.66
CA VAL A 222 -34.08 8.77 6.91
C VAL A 222 -32.87 9.42 7.58
N LEU A 223 -32.95 9.65 8.90
CA LEU A 223 -31.79 10.06 9.71
C LEU A 223 -30.77 8.93 9.74
N ARG A 224 -29.75 8.99 8.88
CA ARG A 224 -28.68 7.99 8.80
C ARG A 224 -27.54 8.27 9.76
N GLY A 225 -27.40 9.52 10.20
CA GLY A 225 -26.47 9.91 11.25
C GLY A 225 -27.06 11.02 12.10
N LEU A 226 -26.82 10.94 13.40
CA LEU A 226 -27.29 11.89 14.40
C LEU A 226 -26.30 11.94 15.56
N LEU A 227 -25.85 13.14 15.90
CA LEU A 227 -24.97 13.39 17.03
C LEU A 227 -25.64 12.95 18.34
N ARG A 228 -24.83 12.56 19.33
CA ARG A 228 -25.33 12.19 20.65
C ARG A 228 -25.82 13.45 21.40
N SER A 229 -27.01 13.37 21.97
CA SER A 229 -27.57 14.42 22.84
C SER A 229 -26.67 14.64 24.06
N GLY A 230 -26.50 15.90 24.45
CA GLY A 230 -25.68 16.33 25.60
C GLY A 230 -24.28 16.84 25.24
N LEU A 231 -23.86 16.74 23.98
CA LEU A 231 -22.56 17.26 23.54
C LEU A 231 -22.60 18.76 23.29
N GLU A 232 -21.56 19.48 23.74
CA GLU A 232 -21.33 20.86 23.35
C GLU A 232 -20.77 20.95 21.93
N VAL A 233 -21.35 21.83 21.12
CA VAL A 233 -20.95 22.05 19.73
C VAL A 233 -20.77 23.53 19.43
N THR A 234 -20.00 23.82 18.39
CA THR A 234 -19.82 25.16 17.82
C THR A 234 -20.80 25.39 16.66
N GLU A 235 -20.98 26.65 16.26
CA GLU A 235 -21.69 26.97 15.02
C GLU A 235 -21.00 26.31 13.82
N GLY A 236 -21.79 25.76 12.91
CA GLY A 236 -21.29 25.01 11.75
C GLY A 236 -20.78 23.60 12.08
N PHE A 237 -20.89 23.12 13.33
CA PHE A 237 -20.51 21.76 13.68
C PHE A 237 -21.43 20.73 13.02
N LYS A 238 -20.90 19.62 12.51
CA LYS A 238 -21.70 18.59 11.84
C LYS A 238 -22.52 17.80 12.86
N CYS A 239 -23.85 17.82 12.73
CA CYS A 239 -24.76 17.24 13.72
C CYS A 239 -25.62 16.08 13.20
N ALA A 240 -25.99 16.07 11.92
CA ALA A 240 -26.80 15.00 11.35
C ALA A 240 -26.49 14.73 9.87
N ASP A 241 -26.96 13.59 9.37
CA ASP A 241 -26.88 13.18 7.97
C ASP A 241 -28.18 12.46 7.59
N ILE A 242 -28.88 12.96 6.58
CA ILE A 242 -30.16 12.44 6.09
C ILE A 242 -29.90 11.68 4.79
N ASP A 243 -30.40 10.47 4.67
CA ASP A 243 -30.35 9.70 3.43
C ASP A 243 -31.71 9.79 2.73
N PRO A 244 -31.81 10.36 1.53
CA PRO A 244 -33.10 10.60 0.86
C PRO A 244 -33.76 9.34 0.30
N ARG A 245 -33.06 8.20 0.32
CA ARG A 245 -33.57 6.93 -0.21
C ARG A 245 -34.55 6.29 0.76
N GLU A 246 -35.65 5.75 0.24
CA GLU A 246 -36.71 5.11 1.04
C GLU A 246 -36.22 3.84 1.75
N ASP A 247 -35.29 3.11 1.14
CA ASP A 247 -34.70 1.88 1.68
C ASP A 247 -33.57 2.14 2.69
N ALA A 248 -33.30 3.41 3.03
CA ALA A 248 -32.13 3.79 3.81
C ALA A 248 -32.05 3.22 5.21
N ALA A 249 -33.20 2.99 5.84
CA ALA A 249 -33.28 2.31 7.12
C ALA A 249 -32.59 0.93 7.08
N GLY A 250 -32.60 0.24 5.94
CA GLY A 250 -32.04 -1.11 5.79
C GLY A 250 -30.51 -1.20 5.86
N TYR A 251 -29.79 -0.08 5.75
CA TYR A 251 -28.31 -0.07 5.75
C TYR A 251 -27.68 0.92 6.74
N ILE A 252 -28.46 1.53 7.64
CA ILE A 252 -27.92 2.39 8.71
C ILE A 252 -26.97 1.65 9.65
N THR A 253 -27.13 0.34 9.80
CA THR A 253 -26.32 -0.55 10.65
C THR A 253 -25.14 -1.20 9.93
N THR A 254 -24.92 -0.87 8.65
CA THR A 254 -23.84 -1.48 7.85
C THR A 254 -22.78 -0.48 7.45
N VAL A 255 -21.55 -0.99 7.37
CA VAL A 255 -20.39 -0.24 6.93
C VAL A 255 -20.59 0.19 5.47
N SER A 256 -20.26 1.44 5.15
CA SER A 256 -20.45 1.95 3.79
C SER A 256 -19.49 1.30 2.78
N ASP A 257 -19.90 1.26 1.52
CA ASP A 257 -19.05 0.96 0.37
C ASP A 257 -17.67 1.66 0.41
N LYS A 258 -17.67 2.96 0.72
CA LYS A 258 -16.46 3.78 0.85
C LYS A 258 -15.57 3.29 1.97
N ALA A 259 -16.16 3.06 3.13
CA ALA A 259 -15.43 2.61 4.31
C ALA A 259 -14.86 1.20 4.09
N ARG A 260 -15.59 0.33 3.39
CA ARG A 260 -15.09 -0.97 2.93
C ARG A 260 -13.96 -0.84 1.92
N ALA A 261 -14.00 0.09 0.97
CA ALA A 261 -12.89 0.26 0.03
C ALA A 261 -11.60 0.66 0.79
N ILE A 262 -11.69 1.71 1.61
CA ILE A 262 -10.57 2.25 2.40
C ILE A 262 -9.97 1.21 3.34
N SER A 263 -10.80 0.43 4.05
CA SER A 263 -10.28 -0.59 4.97
C SER A 263 -9.52 -1.71 4.27
N GLY A 264 -9.82 -1.97 2.99
CA GLY A 264 -9.09 -2.95 2.17
C GLY A 264 -7.68 -2.49 1.90
N SER A 265 -7.53 -1.22 1.52
CA SER A 265 -6.24 -0.60 1.27
C SER A 265 -5.36 -0.55 2.53
N VAL A 266 -5.96 -0.34 3.71
CA VAL A 266 -5.24 -0.41 4.99
C VAL A 266 -4.73 -1.82 5.26
N LEU A 267 -5.59 -2.84 5.09
CA LEU A 267 -5.18 -4.23 5.23
C LEU A 267 -4.05 -4.58 4.24
N GLU A 268 -4.17 -4.15 2.99
CA GLU A 268 -3.15 -4.34 1.96
C GLU A 268 -1.80 -3.71 2.37
N CYS A 269 -1.80 -2.49 2.91
CA CYS A 269 -0.59 -1.85 3.42
C CYS A 269 0.08 -2.68 4.52
N ILE A 270 -0.70 -3.17 5.49
CA ILE A 270 -0.20 -3.97 6.61
C ILE A 270 0.38 -5.29 6.11
N LEU A 271 -0.34 -6.01 5.26
CA LEU A 271 0.11 -7.28 4.69
C LEU A 271 1.38 -7.10 3.83
N ASN A 272 1.46 -6.02 3.05
CA ASN A 272 2.66 -5.69 2.29
C ASN A 272 3.87 -5.40 3.19
N CYS A 273 3.66 -4.73 4.33
CA CYS A 273 4.72 -4.50 5.31
C CYS A 273 5.22 -5.82 5.90
N ILE A 274 4.30 -6.67 6.36
CA ILE A 274 4.62 -8.00 6.90
C ILE A 274 5.35 -8.84 5.85
N TRP A 275 4.89 -8.81 4.60
CA TRP A 275 5.53 -9.53 3.50
C TRP A 275 6.97 -9.07 3.27
N LYS A 276 7.21 -7.76 3.22
CA LYS A 276 8.56 -7.20 3.06
C LYS A 276 9.47 -7.58 4.23
N GLU A 277 8.99 -7.50 5.46
CA GLU A 277 9.75 -7.90 6.64
C GLU A 277 10.07 -9.40 6.66
N ARG A 278 9.11 -10.27 6.28
CA ARG A 278 9.36 -11.71 6.12
C ARG A 278 10.47 -11.98 5.11
N LYS A 279 10.45 -11.28 3.98
CA LYS A 279 11.48 -11.40 2.94
C LYS A 279 12.86 -11.00 3.47
N SER A 280 12.95 -9.87 4.17
CA SER A 280 14.20 -9.41 4.79
C SER A 280 14.69 -10.33 5.92
N ALA A 281 13.80 -10.83 6.78
CA ALA A 281 14.13 -11.75 7.87
C ALA A 281 14.60 -13.11 7.35
N SER A 282 13.98 -13.63 6.28
CA SER A 282 14.42 -14.85 5.60
C SER A 282 15.85 -14.70 5.04
N MET A 283 16.19 -13.54 4.47
CA MET A 283 17.57 -13.26 4.03
C MET A 283 18.57 -13.15 5.18
N HIS A 284 18.18 -12.55 6.31
CA HIS A 284 19.06 -12.42 7.48
C HIS A 284 19.28 -13.78 8.18
N HIS A 285 18.25 -14.61 8.31
CA HIS A 285 18.38 -15.96 8.86
C HIS A 285 19.29 -16.84 7.98
N ALA A 286 19.16 -16.74 6.64
CA ALA A 286 20.06 -17.40 5.69
C ALA A 286 21.52 -16.95 5.84
N LYS A 287 21.78 -15.70 6.25
CA LYS A 287 23.14 -15.17 6.53
C LYS A 287 23.67 -15.51 7.93
N SER A 288 22.81 -15.71 8.93
CA SER A 288 23.22 -16.07 10.29
C SER A 288 23.49 -17.57 10.45
N SER A 289 22.74 -18.43 9.77
CA SER A 289 22.96 -19.88 9.79
C SER A 289 24.26 -20.28 9.06
N SER A 290 24.70 -19.47 8.08
CA SER A 290 25.98 -19.64 7.40
C SER A 290 27.22 -19.34 8.27
N LEU A 291 27.07 -18.75 9.46
CA LEU A 291 28.19 -18.40 10.34
C LEU A 291 28.44 -19.43 11.46
N GLN A 292 27.49 -20.35 11.74
CA GLN A 292 27.61 -21.33 12.84
C GLN A 292 28.01 -22.75 12.41
N ASN A 293 27.94 -23.11 11.12
CA ASN A 293 28.28 -24.45 10.63
C ASN A 293 29.51 -24.42 9.69
N ASN A 294 30.68 -24.05 10.24
CA ASN A 294 31.98 -24.20 9.58
C ASN A 294 32.67 -25.53 9.98
N ALA A 295 32.00 -26.66 9.76
CA ALA A 295 32.62 -27.98 9.92
C ALA A 295 32.21 -29.02 8.85
N ASP A 296 31.03 -28.89 8.22
CA ASP A 296 30.57 -29.81 7.15
C ASP A 296 30.47 -29.13 5.78
N PHE A 297 31.49 -28.31 5.50
CA PHE A 297 31.56 -27.38 4.38
C PHE A 297 32.06 -28.08 3.10
N SER A 298 31.24 -28.93 2.46
CA SER A 298 31.54 -29.35 1.07
C SER A 298 30.34 -29.69 0.18
N ALA A 299 29.12 -29.83 0.70
CA ALA A 299 28.00 -30.33 -0.13
C ALA A 299 26.77 -29.42 -0.25
N MET A 300 26.68 -28.30 0.46
CA MET A 300 25.41 -27.57 0.65
C MET A 300 25.44 -26.07 0.30
N GLN A 301 26.38 -25.65 -0.54
CA GLN A 301 26.62 -24.23 -0.86
C GLN A 301 25.81 -23.65 -2.04
N SER A 302 24.83 -24.37 -2.60
CA SER A 302 24.22 -23.98 -3.89
C SER A 302 22.81 -23.34 -3.84
N SER A 303 22.06 -23.35 -2.73
CA SER A 303 20.60 -23.11 -2.82
C SER A 303 20.02 -21.84 -2.17
N SER A 304 20.79 -21.03 -1.41
CA SER A 304 20.23 -19.85 -0.72
C SER A 304 20.36 -18.50 -1.46
N ALA A 305 21.03 -18.47 -2.62
CA ALA A 305 21.13 -17.27 -3.47
C ALA A 305 19.96 -17.11 -4.46
N GLU A 306 19.09 -18.11 -4.60
CA GLU A 306 18.06 -18.12 -5.66
C GLU A 306 16.77 -17.35 -5.33
N ASN A 307 16.42 -17.16 -4.05
CA ASN A 307 15.08 -16.70 -3.67
C ASN A 307 14.85 -15.17 -3.62
N ASP A 308 15.87 -14.34 -3.90
CA ASP A 308 15.67 -12.91 -4.20
C ASP A 308 16.50 -12.46 -5.38
N CYS A 309 16.55 -13.34 -6.37
CA CYS A 309 17.23 -13.14 -7.62
C CYS A 309 16.18 -12.98 -8.70
N VAL A 310 16.24 -11.88 -9.46
CA VAL A 310 15.42 -11.74 -10.66
C VAL A 310 16.18 -12.32 -11.83
N ASP A 311 15.54 -13.26 -12.52
CA ASP A 311 16.08 -13.84 -13.75
C ASP A 311 15.80 -12.88 -14.91
N ILE A 312 16.87 -12.37 -15.54
CA ILE A 312 16.77 -11.48 -16.69
C ILE A 312 17.57 -12.06 -17.85
N TYR A 313 16.91 -12.26 -18.98
CA TYR A 313 17.53 -12.68 -20.23
C TYR A 313 17.76 -11.44 -21.09
N VAL A 314 18.98 -11.32 -21.60
CA VAL A 314 19.40 -10.21 -22.46
C VAL A 314 19.94 -10.76 -23.77
N ASP A 315 19.62 -10.07 -24.86
CA ASP A 315 20.20 -10.36 -26.16
C ASP A 315 20.33 -9.09 -27.00
N GLY A 316 21.32 -9.10 -27.90
CA GLY A 316 21.60 -8.04 -28.85
C GLY A 316 21.57 -8.57 -30.27
N SER A 317 20.97 -7.81 -31.18
CA SER A 317 20.91 -8.19 -32.58
C SER A 317 21.27 -7.01 -33.47
N CYS A 318 21.75 -7.32 -34.66
CA CYS A 318 22.20 -6.36 -35.65
C CYS A 318 21.67 -6.82 -37.01
N ASN A 319 21.16 -5.89 -37.81
CA ASN A 319 20.76 -6.20 -39.18
C ASN A 319 21.98 -6.52 -40.07
N ALA A 320 21.71 -7.12 -41.23
CA ALA A 320 22.75 -7.70 -42.09
C ALA A 320 23.81 -6.69 -42.56
N ASP A 321 23.39 -5.46 -42.83
CA ASP A 321 24.21 -4.32 -43.26
C ASP A 321 24.77 -3.49 -42.09
N ALA A 322 24.46 -3.87 -40.84
CA ALA A 322 24.87 -3.18 -39.61
C ALA A 322 24.44 -1.70 -39.54
N SER A 323 23.35 -1.34 -40.23
CA SER A 323 22.76 0.00 -40.18
C SER A 323 21.87 0.22 -38.95
N ALA A 324 21.45 -0.85 -38.27
CA ALA A 324 20.67 -0.78 -37.05
C ALA A 324 21.06 -1.89 -36.07
N ILE A 325 21.08 -1.54 -34.78
CA ILE A 325 21.34 -2.45 -33.67
C ILE A 325 20.16 -2.39 -32.72
N GLY A 326 19.60 -3.55 -32.40
CA GLY A 326 18.52 -3.72 -31.46
C GLY A 326 18.93 -4.51 -30.24
N TYR A 327 18.20 -4.31 -29.16
CA TYR A 327 18.40 -5.05 -27.92
C TYR A 327 17.06 -5.54 -27.37
N GLY A 328 17.09 -6.71 -26.74
CA GLY A 328 15.93 -7.38 -26.15
C GLY A 328 16.19 -7.75 -24.70
N VAL A 329 15.19 -7.55 -23.84
CA VAL A 329 15.27 -7.90 -22.42
C VAL A 329 13.99 -8.59 -21.98
N VAL A 330 14.13 -9.76 -21.35
CA VAL A 330 13.01 -10.51 -20.76
C VAL A 330 13.25 -10.66 -19.27
N ILE A 331 12.34 -10.09 -18.47
CA ILE A 331 12.43 -10.10 -17.01
C ILE A 331 11.40 -11.08 -16.47
N ILE A 332 11.84 -12.03 -15.64
CA ILE A 332 10.98 -13.00 -14.98
C ILE A 332 10.91 -12.65 -13.50
N ARG A 333 9.74 -12.19 -13.05
CA ARG A 333 9.52 -11.78 -11.66
C ARG A 333 8.09 -12.07 -11.23
N ASP A 334 7.91 -12.60 -10.02
CA ASP A 334 6.60 -12.89 -9.42
C ASP A 334 5.69 -13.75 -10.33
N ASN A 335 6.27 -14.76 -11.00
CA ASN A 335 5.63 -15.61 -12.00
C ASN A 335 5.04 -14.85 -13.21
N ARG A 336 5.56 -13.65 -13.49
CA ARG A 336 5.21 -12.85 -14.67
C ARG A 336 6.43 -12.62 -15.55
N VAL A 337 6.18 -12.48 -16.85
CA VAL A 337 7.18 -12.20 -17.87
C VAL A 337 6.96 -10.77 -18.35
N TYR A 338 8.00 -9.94 -18.28
CA TYR A 338 8.00 -8.58 -18.81
C TYR A 338 8.97 -8.50 -19.98
N GLU A 339 8.53 -7.90 -21.08
CA GLU A 339 9.25 -7.86 -22.35
C GLU A 339 9.60 -6.41 -22.69
N PHE A 340 10.88 -6.17 -22.94
CA PHE A 340 11.40 -4.86 -23.36
C PHE A 340 12.26 -5.02 -24.61
N SER A 341 12.21 -4.02 -25.48
CA SER A 341 13.05 -3.95 -26.68
C SER A 341 13.37 -2.49 -26.99
N GLY A 342 14.55 -2.21 -27.53
CA GLY A 342 14.93 -0.88 -27.99
C GLY A 342 15.98 -0.91 -29.10
N GLU A 343 16.36 0.28 -29.56
CA GLU A 343 17.39 0.51 -30.58
C GLU A 343 18.58 1.22 -29.92
N VAL A 344 19.79 0.94 -30.40
CA VAL A 344 21.02 1.59 -29.93
C VAL A 344 21.26 2.84 -30.79
N ASP A 345 21.10 4.02 -30.19
CA ASP A 345 21.07 5.33 -30.87
C ASP A 345 22.49 5.95 -31.08
N ASP A 346 23.51 5.11 -31.28
CA ASP A 346 24.90 5.56 -31.38
C ASP A 346 25.59 5.04 -32.65
N ALA A 347 25.89 5.96 -33.58
CA ALA A 347 26.50 5.65 -34.86
C ALA A 347 27.92 5.04 -34.75
N GLU A 348 28.65 5.31 -33.66
CA GLU A 348 29.95 4.69 -33.40
C GLU A 348 29.82 3.23 -32.93
N SER A 349 28.63 2.86 -32.44
CA SER A 349 28.34 1.51 -31.93
C SER A 349 28.06 0.50 -33.06
N CYS A 350 27.78 0.94 -34.29
CA CYS A 350 27.57 0.08 -35.47
C CYS A 350 28.77 -0.82 -35.80
N VAL A 351 29.99 -0.40 -35.45
CA VAL A 351 31.22 -1.20 -35.60
C VAL A 351 31.19 -2.45 -34.70
N PHE A 352 30.49 -2.38 -33.57
CA PHE A 352 30.39 -3.44 -32.58
C PHE A 352 29.18 -4.36 -32.79
N ARG A 353 28.37 -4.12 -33.84
CA ARG A 353 27.27 -4.99 -34.30
C ARG A 353 26.39 -5.46 -33.13
N ASN A 354 26.16 -6.76 -32.99
CA ASN A 354 25.33 -7.35 -31.94
C ASN A 354 25.87 -7.09 -30.52
N ILE A 355 27.19 -6.98 -30.35
CA ILE A 355 27.83 -6.76 -29.03
C ILE A 355 27.36 -5.44 -28.40
N ALA A 356 27.13 -4.40 -29.21
CA ALA A 356 26.57 -3.14 -28.68
C ALA A 356 25.14 -3.31 -28.17
N GLY A 357 24.31 -4.10 -28.86
CA GLY A 357 22.97 -4.44 -28.40
C GLY A 357 22.99 -5.25 -27.11
N GLU A 358 23.91 -6.20 -26.98
CA GLU A 358 24.09 -7.01 -25.78
C GLU A 358 24.51 -6.15 -24.57
N ILE A 359 25.43 -5.21 -24.79
CA ILE A 359 25.87 -4.25 -23.76
C ILE A 359 24.70 -3.38 -23.29
N GLU A 360 23.93 -2.81 -24.23
CA GLU A 360 22.80 -1.94 -23.87
C GLU A 360 21.66 -2.74 -23.20
N ALA A 361 21.38 -3.98 -23.64
CA ALA A 361 20.44 -4.86 -22.94
C ALA A 361 20.88 -5.15 -21.50
N SER A 362 22.16 -5.44 -21.30
CA SER A 362 22.76 -5.69 -19.97
C SER A 362 22.66 -4.44 -19.07
N MET A 363 22.98 -3.26 -19.61
CA MET A 363 22.85 -1.99 -18.88
C MET A 363 21.40 -1.68 -18.52
N PHE A 364 20.47 -1.92 -19.44
CA PHE A 364 19.04 -1.77 -19.20
C PHE A 364 18.57 -2.69 -18.07
N ALA A 365 18.94 -3.98 -18.12
CA ALA A 365 18.59 -4.96 -17.10
C ALA A 365 19.08 -4.52 -15.70
N MET A 366 20.35 -4.12 -15.59
CA MET A 366 20.92 -3.65 -14.33
C MET A 366 20.28 -2.35 -13.84
N LYS A 367 20.00 -1.41 -14.74
CA LYS A 367 19.32 -0.15 -14.40
C LYS A 367 17.90 -0.40 -13.89
N TYR A 368 17.15 -1.28 -14.56
CA TYR A 368 15.84 -1.73 -14.10
C TYR A 368 15.93 -2.29 -12.67
N CYS A 369 16.95 -3.11 -12.37
CA CYS A 369 17.15 -3.63 -11.03
C CYS A 369 17.37 -2.51 -10.00
N ILE A 370 18.24 -1.55 -10.28
CA ILE A 370 18.50 -0.42 -9.37
C ILE A 370 17.25 0.44 -9.16
N GLU A 371 16.52 0.78 -10.22
CA GLU A 371 15.31 1.62 -10.16
C GLU A 371 14.15 0.94 -9.42
N ASN A 372 14.15 -0.40 -9.39
CA ASN A 372 13.13 -1.20 -8.71
C ASN A 372 13.62 -1.78 -7.37
N GLU A 373 14.73 -1.27 -6.83
CA GLU A 373 15.31 -1.69 -5.54
C GLU A 373 15.59 -3.21 -5.46
N ILE A 374 15.98 -3.82 -6.58
CA ILE A 374 16.37 -5.24 -6.68
C ILE A 374 17.86 -5.37 -6.38
N GLY A 375 18.21 -6.18 -5.37
CA GLY A 375 19.59 -6.36 -4.91
C GLY A 375 20.36 -7.49 -5.61
N ASN A 376 19.69 -8.48 -6.20
CA ASN A 376 20.34 -9.57 -6.95
C ASN A 376 19.67 -9.81 -8.31
N VAL A 377 20.48 -9.98 -9.34
CA VAL A 377 20.02 -10.32 -10.69
C VAL A 377 20.81 -11.52 -11.20
N ARG A 378 20.12 -12.49 -11.77
CA ARG A 378 20.74 -13.55 -12.57
C ARG A 378 20.59 -13.13 -14.02
N LEU A 379 21.69 -12.67 -14.58
CA LEU A 379 21.74 -12.18 -15.94
C LEU A 379 22.09 -13.35 -16.86
N PHE A 380 21.16 -13.74 -17.72
CA PHE A 380 21.34 -14.76 -18.75
C PHE A 380 21.72 -14.08 -20.05
N PHE A 381 22.85 -14.49 -20.62
CA PHE A 381 23.43 -13.91 -21.83
C PHE A 381 24.24 -14.96 -22.58
N ASP A 382 24.48 -14.79 -23.87
CA ASP A 382 25.21 -15.75 -24.71
C ASP A 382 26.68 -15.35 -25.00
N TYR A 383 27.00 -14.07 -24.86
CA TYR A 383 28.35 -13.54 -25.09
C TYR A 383 29.16 -13.28 -23.81
N SER A 384 30.27 -14.00 -23.65
CA SER A 384 31.10 -13.94 -22.42
C SER A 384 31.71 -12.55 -22.13
N GLY A 385 31.88 -11.71 -23.16
CA GLY A 385 32.43 -10.37 -22.99
C GLY A 385 31.68 -9.52 -21.97
N LEU A 386 30.35 -9.70 -21.84
CA LEU A 386 29.53 -8.97 -20.87
C LEU A 386 29.97 -9.18 -19.42
N GLN A 387 30.37 -10.39 -19.06
CA GLN A 387 30.91 -10.72 -17.74
C GLN A 387 32.39 -10.36 -17.65
N ASP A 388 33.17 -10.70 -18.68
CA ASP A 388 34.63 -10.61 -18.63
C ASP A 388 35.13 -9.17 -18.50
N TRP A 389 34.43 -8.19 -19.10
CA TRP A 389 34.76 -6.77 -18.94
C TRP A 389 34.39 -6.24 -17.55
N CYS A 390 33.23 -6.62 -17.02
CA CYS A 390 32.77 -6.17 -15.70
C CYS A 390 33.67 -6.72 -14.58
N THR A 391 34.01 -8.01 -14.64
CA THR A 391 34.88 -8.69 -13.66
C THR A 391 36.36 -8.36 -13.83
N GLY A 392 36.75 -7.76 -14.96
CA GLY A 392 38.13 -7.39 -15.25
C GLY A 392 38.98 -8.53 -15.82
N ALA A 393 38.37 -9.68 -16.16
CA ALA A 393 39.05 -10.76 -16.87
C ALA A 393 39.52 -10.32 -18.27
N TRP A 394 38.77 -9.44 -18.94
CA TRP A 394 39.15 -8.85 -20.23
C TRP A 394 39.43 -7.36 -20.11
N ARG A 395 40.46 -6.88 -20.83
CA ARG A 395 40.79 -5.45 -20.92
C ARG A 395 39.79 -4.71 -21.81
N CYS A 396 39.23 -3.60 -21.32
CA CYS A 396 38.35 -2.70 -22.08
C CYS A 396 39.17 -1.79 -23.01
N LYS A 397 39.25 -2.13 -24.30
CA LYS A 397 40.14 -1.46 -25.27
C LYS A 397 39.50 -0.28 -26.01
N ASN A 398 38.18 -0.20 -26.05
CA ASN A 398 37.43 0.81 -26.80
C ASN A 398 36.47 1.59 -25.88
N ALA A 399 35.93 2.71 -26.38
CA ALA A 399 35.07 3.60 -25.61
C ALA A 399 33.80 2.89 -25.10
N LEU A 400 33.18 2.03 -25.91
CA LEU A 400 31.96 1.30 -25.55
C LEU A 400 32.17 0.36 -24.35
N THR A 401 33.21 -0.49 -24.40
CA THR A 401 33.54 -1.42 -23.30
C THR A 401 33.99 -0.69 -22.03
N GLN A 402 34.66 0.46 -22.16
CA GLN A 402 35.03 1.31 -21.03
C GLN A 402 33.80 1.96 -20.38
N LYS A 403 32.85 2.47 -21.18
CA LYS A 403 31.57 3.01 -20.69
C LYS A 403 30.76 1.94 -19.95
N TYR A 404 30.67 0.75 -20.52
CA TYR A 404 29.97 -0.39 -19.90
C TYR A 404 30.60 -0.77 -18.55
N LYS A 405 31.93 -0.91 -18.50
CA LYS A 405 32.65 -1.17 -17.25
C LYS A 405 32.44 -0.07 -16.21
N ALA A 406 32.54 1.20 -16.61
CA ALA A 406 32.34 2.34 -15.71
C ALA A 406 30.92 2.37 -15.13
N PHE A 407 29.91 2.04 -15.95
CA PHE A 407 28.54 1.88 -15.49
C PHE A 407 28.42 0.76 -14.45
N TYR A 408 28.93 -0.44 -14.73
CA TYR A 408 28.91 -1.56 -13.78
C TYR A 408 29.63 -1.22 -12.47
N ASP A 409 30.81 -0.60 -12.55
CA ASP A 409 31.58 -0.19 -11.38
C ASP A 409 30.82 0.84 -10.50
N SER A 410 29.92 1.64 -11.07
CA SER A 410 29.08 2.60 -10.34
C SER A 410 27.87 1.98 -9.60
N ILE A 411 27.56 0.71 -9.88
CA ILE A 411 26.39 0.00 -9.33
C ILE A 411 26.74 -1.28 -8.57
N LYS A 412 27.94 -1.85 -8.74
CA LYS A 412 28.32 -3.16 -8.19
C LYS A 412 28.20 -3.29 -6.67
N ASP A 413 28.30 -2.19 -5.93
CA ASP A 413 28.11 -2.19 -4.47
C ASP A 413 26.63 -2.17 -4.04
N ARG A 414 25.72 -1.94 -4.99
CA ARG A 414 24.26 -1.86 -4.79
C ARG A 414 23.49 -2.99 -5.48
N LEU A 415 24.10 -3.65 -6.47
CA LEU A 415 23.50 -4.74 -7.24
C LEU A 415 24.50 -5.89 -7.40
N ASN A 416 24.13 -7.06 -6.87
CA ASN A 416 24.86 -8.30 -7.12
C ASN A 416 24.41 -8.92 -8.45
N VAL A 417 25.32 -9.00 -9.41
CA VAL A 417 25.06 -9.60 -10.72
C VAL A 417 25.64 -11.02 -10.76
N ILE A 418 24.76 -12.00 -10.84
CA ILE A 418 25.08 -13.42 -11.04
C ILE A 418 25.08 -13.66 -12.55
N TRP A 419 26.25 -13.98 -13.09
CA TRP A 419 26.44 -14.14 -14.53
C TRP A 419 26.16 -15.58 -14.95
N ASN A 420 25.12 -15.77 -15.77
CA ASN A 420 24.73 -17.08 -16.29
C ASN A 420 24.87 -17.10 -17.81
N LYS A 421 26.01 -17.60 -18.31
CA LYS A 421 26.16 -17.80 -19.74
C LYS A 421 25.23 -18.93 -20.23
N VAL A 422 24.46 -18.66 -21.27
CA VAL A 422 23.64 -19.65 -21.99
C VAL A 422 24.17 -19.87 -23.39
N ASP A 423 23.99 -21.08 -23.91
CA ASP A 423 24.35 -21.37 -25.30
C ASP A 423 23.28 -20.80 -26.24
N ALA A 424 23.72 -20.06 -27.26
CA ALA A 424 22.83 -19.52 -28.28
C ALA A 424 22.04 -20.65 -28.97
N HIS A 425 20.74 -20.42 -29.22
CA HIS A 425 19.86 -21.31 -29.98
C HIS A 425 19.64 -22.73 -29.41
N THR A 426 19.62 -22.88 -28.08
CA THR A 426 19.45 -24.18 -27.39
C THR A 426 18.04 -24.51 -26.92
N GLY A 427 16.99 -23.82 -27.42
CA GLY A 427 15.61 -24.11 -27.02
C GLY A 427 15.21 -23.50 -25.67
N ASN A 428 16.04 -22.63 -25.07
CA ASN A 428 15.63 -21.86 -23.90
C ASN A 428 14.62 -20.78 -24.34
N ARG A 429 13.35 -21.04 -24.00
CA ARG A 429 12.20 -20.18 -24.31
C ARG A 429 12.45 -18.68 -24.09
N TYR A 430 13.11 -18.29 -23.00
CA TYR A 430 13.28 -16.88 -22.65
C TYR A 430 14.48 -16.23 -23.36
N ASN A 431 15.52 -17.01 -23.64
CA ASN A 431 16.62 -16.56 -24.48
C ASN A 431 16.16 -16.34 -25.93
N GLU A 432 15.36 -17.25 -26.47
CA GLU A 432 14.75 -17.10 -27.80
C GLU A 432 13.78 -15.91 -27.87
N LEU A 433 13.09 -15.62 -26.77
CA LEU A 433 12.24 -14.45 -26.67
C LEU A 433 13.06 -13.15 -26.65
N ALA A 434 14.20 -13.12 -25.94
CA ALA A 434 15.11 -11.99 -25.96
C ALA A 434 15.69 -11.74 -27.37
N ASP A 435 16.12 -12.78 -28.08
CA ASP A 435 16.58 -12.70 -29.49
C ASP A 435 15.50 -12.13 -30.42
N LYS A 436 14.26 -12.63 -30.28
CA LYS A 436 13.12 -12.14 -31.04
C LYS A 436 12.83 -10.67 -30.76
N LEU A 437 12.93 -10.24 -29.50
CA LEU A 437 12.73 -8.85 -29.09
C LEU A 437 13.84 -7.95 -29.64
N ALA A 438 15.10 -8.39 -29.61
CA ALA A 438 16.22 -7.65 -30.17
C ALA A 438 16.04 -7.42 -31.68
N LYS A 439 15.48 -8.40 -32.40
CA LYS A 439 15.17 -8.29 -33.84
C LYS A 439 13.93 -7.46 -34.17
N LYS A 440 13.11 -7.08 -33.18
CA LYS A 440 11.84 -6.38 -33.39
C LYS A 440 12.02 -4.99 -34.02
N CYS A 441 13.13 -4.32 -33.77
CA CYS A 441 13.46 -3.04 -34.39
C CYS A 441 13.60 -3.14 -35.92
N PHE A 442 14.11 -4.27 -36.44
CA PHE A 442 14.31 -4.48 -37.88
C PHE A 442 13.02 -4.75 -38.65
N LEU A 443 11.99 -5.26 -37.96
CA LEU A 443 10.70 -5.59 -38.58
C LEU A 443 9.89 -4.34 -38.98
N LYS A 444 10.25 -3.15 -38.50
CA LYS A 444 9.64 -1.88 -38.94
C LYS A 444 10.11 -1.41 -40.32
N HIS A 445 11.18 -1.98 -40.87
CA HIS A 445 11.77 -1.59 -42.16
C HIS A 445 11.51 -2.57 -43.32
N VAL A 446 10.73 -3.64 -43.11
CA VAL A 446 10.42 -4.65 -44.15
C VAL A 446 9.04 -4.41 -44.80
N GLY A 447 8.44 -3.23 -44.58
CA GLY A 447 7.06 -2.92 -44.98
C GLY A 447 6.86 -1.95 -46.15
N GLU A 448 7.91 -1.54 -46.87
CA GLU A 448 7.78 -0.69 -48.07
C GLU A 448 8.69 -1.17 -49.20
N SER A 449 8.39 -2.36 -49.75
CA SER A 449 8.73 -2.68 -51.13
C SER A 449 7.94 -3.91 -51.57
N GLU A 450 7.24 -3.76 -52.70
CA GLU A 450 6.54 -4.77 -53.50
C GLU A 450 5.10 -5.12 -53.09
N GLN A 451 4.14 -4.34 -53.64
CA GLN A 451 3.21 -4.89 -54.63
C GLN A 451 2.63 -3.77 -55.52
N VAL A 452 2.96 -3.88 -56.81
CA VAL A 452 2.18 -3.38 -57.94
C VAL A 452 0.92 -4.22 -58.08
#